data_AF-A0A6P0SI63-F1
#
_entry.id   AF-A0A6P0SI63-F1
#
_cell.length_a   1.000
_cell.length_b   1.000
_cell.length_c   1.000
_cell.angle_alpha   90.00
_cell.angle_beta   90.00
_cell.angle_gamma   90.00
#
_symmetry.space_group_name_H-M   'P 1'
#
loop_
_entity.id
_entity.type
_entity.pdbx_description
1 polymer ?
#
loop_
_entity_poly.entity_id
_entity_poly.type
_entity_poly.pdbx_seq_one_letter_code
_entity_poly.pdbx_strand_id
1 'polypeptide(L)'
;MQSRLKTSSQAGLINEAAVVQLPIRLSRLEAIKFKETCDQLIQKPYSPKLIIADLSQTGFIDSSGIGALVRNHKITQENGISLILRGINPPVMAVLVMTKLDKKLILDPSYNPTTIAVNWSKAQLPTTHPSIRSWAKRCLDILGGIVGLTITAILFIPIAIAIKLDSPGPIFFSQIRCGWMGKGFRIWKFRSMYTDAEAKKDSVQNQSKDAKIFKNENDPRITRVGRFLRKTSLDELPQFWNVIKGEMSLVGTRPPVPKEVDIYEVPEWQRLNVKPGMTGEWQVHGRSQVRDFADIIKLDLRYQRNWSLIYDLKVIIKTIFILLSKNNGAV
;
A
#
# COMPACT_ATOMS: atom_id res chain seq x y z
N MET A 1 -20.35 27.26 27.79
CA MET A 1 -21.14 26.28 27.01
C MET A 1 -20.17 25.28 26.35
N GLN A 2 -19.54 24.42 27.17
CA GLN A 2 -18.61 23.39 26.73
C GLN A 2 -19.34 22.04 26.77
N SER A 3 -19.64 21.45 25.61
CA SER A 3 -20.20 20.10 25.54
C SER A 3 -19.04 19.08 25.52
N ARG A 4 -18.91 18.34 26.61
CA ARG A 4 -17.99 17.21 26.75
C ARG A 4 -18.47 16.06 25.87
N LEU A 5 -17.73 15.77 24.80
CA LEU A 5 -17.84 14.52 24.06
C LEU A 5 -17.41 13.35 24.96
N LYS A 6 -18.38 12.61 25.50
CA LYS A 6 -18.14 11.27 26.06
C LYS A 6 -17.84 10.32 24.90
N THR A 7 -16.57 9.95 24.72
CA THR A 7 -16.17 8.80 23.89
C THR A 7 -15.56 7.76 24.81
N SER A 8 -16.40 6.81 25.24
CA SER A 8 -16.01 5.71 26.13
C SER A 8 -15.69 4.47 25.31
N SER A 9 -14.41 4.18 25.11
CA SER A 9 -13.95 2.81 24.80
C SER A 9 -14.02 1.99 26.09
N GLN A 10 -15.19 1.41 26.40
CA GLN A 10 -15.34 0.50 27.53
C GLN A 10 -15.00 -0.92 27.09
N ALA A 11 -13.89 -1.46 27.61
CA ALA A 11 -13.58 -2.87 27.52
C ALA A 11 -14.25 -3.60 28.68
N GLY A 12 -15.24 -4.46 28.40
CA GLY A 12 -15.86 -5.35 29.37
C GLY A 12 -15.19 -6.73 29.34
N LEU A 13 -14.90 -7.29 30.52
CA LEU A 13 -14.45 -8.68 30.68
C LEU A 13 -15.69 -9.56 30.88
N ILE A 14 -15.96 -10.45 29.93
CA ILE A 14 -17.00 -11.47 30.04
C ILE A 14 -16.31 -12.81 29.78
N ASN A 15 -16.23 -13.69 30.77
CA ASN A 15 -15.78 -15.09 30.61
C ASN A 15 -14.50 -15.26 29.76
N GLU A 16 -13.34 -14.81 30.26
CA GLU A 16 -12.04 -14.87 29.56
C GLU A 16 -11.95 -14.10 28.23
N ALA A 17 -13.01 -13.39 27.82
CA ALA A 17 -13.07 -12.56 26.64
C ALA A 17 -13.13 -11.07 26.98
N ALA A 18 -12.33 -10.26 26.30
CA ALA A 18 -12.41 -8.81 26.34
C ALA A 18 -13.11 -8.30 25.08
N VAL A 19 -14.19 -7.53 25.24
CA VAL A 19 -14.89 -6.91 24.10
C VAL A 19 -14.39 -5.49 23.90
N VAL A 20 -13.90 -5.18 22.70
CA VAL A 20 -13.47 -3.83 22.29
C VAL A 20 -14.47 -3.30 21.28
N GLN A 21 -15.29 -2.33 21.71
CA GLN A 21 -16.23 -1.65 20.81
C GLN A 21 -15.49 -0.68 19.90
N LEU A 22 -15.60 -0.90 18.59
CA LEU A 22 -14.99 -0.02 17.60
C LEU A 22 -15.95 1.12 17.21
N PRO A 23 -15.41 2.33 16.98
CA PRO A 23 -16.22 3.50 16.69
C PRO A 23 -16.83 3.43 15.28
N ILE A 24 -17.72 4.38 14.99
CA ILE A 24 -18.43 4.48 13.70
C ILE A 24 -17.47 4.57 12.51
N ARG A 25 -16.32 5.21 12.72
CA ARG A 25 -15.24 5.34 11.73
C ARG A 25 -13.95 4.80 12.32
N LEU A 26 -13.38 3.79 11.68
CA LEU A 26 -12.05 3.29 12.03
C LEU A 26 -11.01 3.93 11.09
N SER A 27 -10.73 5.21 11.36
CA SER A 27 -9.71 6.00 10.66
C SER A 27 -8.45 6.11 11.50
N ARG A 28 -7.43 6.84 11.04
CA ARG A 28 -6.13 7.00 11.72
C ARG A 28 -6.19 7.15 13.25
N LEU A 29 -6.96 8.09 13.78
CA LEU A 29 -6.97 8.36 15.23
C LEU A 29 -7.63 7.21 16.00
N GLU A 30 -8.75 6.70 15.50
CA GLU A 30 -9.45 5.58 16.11
C GLU A 30 -8.65 4.28 16.00
N ALA A 31 -7.92 4.09 14.91
CA ALA A 31 -7.04 2.94 14.69
C ALA A 31 -5.86 2.94 15.67
N ILE A 32 -5.27 4.11 15.98
CA ILE A 32 -4.25 4.25 17.03
C ILE A 32 -4.83 3.88 18.40
N LYS A 33 -6.02 4.40 18.75
CA LYS A 33 -6.67 4.06 20.01
C LYS A 33 -6.98 2.56 20.12
N PHE A 34 -7.41 1.94 19.02
CA PHE A 34 -7.66 0.50 18.97
C PHE A 34 -6.37 -0.30 19.18
N LYS A 35 -5.27 0.08 18.51
CA LYS A 35 -3.92 -0.45 18.73
C LYS A 35 -3.54 -0.38 20.23
N GLU A 36 -3.62 0.80 20.82
CA GLU A 36 -3.27 1.03 22.23
C GLU A 36 -4.14 0.22 23.18
N THR A 37 -5.44 0.11 22.89
CA THR A 37 -6.37 -0.69 23.71
C THR A 37 -6.00 -2.17 23.69
N CYS A 38 -5.67 -2.73 22.53
CA CYS A 38 -5.20 -4.11 22.43
C CYS A 38 -3.87 -4.31 23.14
N ASP A 39 -2.89 -3.41 22.94
CA ASP A 39 -1.58 -3.48 23.62
C ASP A 39 -1.76 -3.47 25.16
N GLN A 40 -2.65 -2.63 25.68
CA GLN A 40 -2.99 -2.60 27.12
C GLN A 40 -3.64 -3.89 27.61
N LEU A 41 -4.53 -4.51 26.83
CA LEU A 41 -5.17 -5.77 27.21
C LEU A 41 -4.17 -6.94 27.26
N ILE A 42 -3.19 -6.95 26.35
CA ILE A 42 -2.15 -7.98 26.27
C ILE A 42 -1.19 -7.87 27.46
N GLN A 43 -0.84 -6.65 27.87
CA GLN A 43 0.11 -6.39 28.97
C GLN A 43 -0.45 -6.62 30.37
N LYS A 44 -1.76 -6.87 30.52
CA LYS A 44 -2.37 -7.11 31.84
C LYS A 44 -1.85 -8.42 32.46
N PRO A 45 -1.68 -8.50 33.79
CA PRO A 45 -1.25 -9.72 34.49
C PRO A 45 -2.17 -10.92 34.22
N TYR A 46 -3.46 -10.65 34.03
CA TYR A 46 -4.47 -11.61 33.58
C TYR A 46 -4.95 -11.18 32.21
N SER A 47 -4.18 -11.52 31.17
CA SER A 47 -4.55 -11.22 29.79
C SER A 47 -5.72 -12.10 29.35
N PRO A 48 -6.67 -11.55 28.56
CA PRO A 48 -7.80 -12.33 28.06
C PRO A 48 -7.31 -13.36 27.04
N LYS A 49 -7.92 -14.56 26.98
CA LYS A 49 -7.63 -15.54 25.93
C LYS A 49 -8.28 -15.17 24.59
N LEU A 50 -9.32 -14.34 24.65
CA LEU A 50 -10.10 -13.89 23.51
C LEU A 50 -10.30 -12.37 23.55
N ILE A 51 -10.03 -11.69 22.43
CA ILE A 51 -10.43 -10.31 22.22
C ILE A 51 -11.47 -10.29 21.10
N ILE A 52 -12.60 -9.66 21.35
CA ILE A 52 -13.67 -9.47 20.35
C ILE A 52 -13.64 -8.01 19.92
N ALA A 53 -13.25 -7.74 18.68
CA ALA A 53 -13.40 -6.43 18.07
C ALA A 53 -14.81 -6.29 17.49
N ASP A 54 -15.65 -5.50 18.16
CA ASP A 54 -17.05 -5.30 17.78
C ASP A 54 -17.17 -4.12 16.80
N LEU A 55 -17.47 -4.44 15.54
CA LEU A 55 -17.61 -3.53 14.40
C LEU A 55 -19.07 -3.19 14.09
N SER A 56 -20.03 -3.56 14.96
CA SER A 56 -21.48 -3.36 14.74
C SER A 56 -21.87 -1.94 14.39
N GLN A 57 -21.14 -0.95 14.92
CA GLN A 57 -21.35 0.47 14.63
C GLN A 57 -20.40 1.00 13.55
N THR A 58 -19.34 0.27 13.20
CA THR A 58 -18.30 0.73 12.27
C THR A 58 -18.81 0.66 10.84
N GLY A 59 -19.10 1.82 10.24
CA GLY A 59 -19.54 1.94 8.85
C GLY A 59 -18.43 2.34 7.87
N PHE A 60 -17.26 2.72 8.38
CA PHE A 60 -16.12 3.17 7.57
C PHE A 60 -14.80 2.66 8.13
N ILE A 61 -13.91 2.26 7.23
CA ILE A 61 -12.54 1.86 7.54
C ILE A 61 -11.61 2.39 6.45
N ASP A 62 -10.48 2.98 6.85
CA ASP A 62 -9.41 3.39 5.94
C ASP A 62 -8.20 2.45 6.05
N SER A 63 -7.13 2.73 5.32
CA SER A 63 -5.92 1.91 5.37
C SER A 63 -5.29 1.84 6.77
N SER A 64 -5.39 2.88 7.61
CA SER A 64 -4.92 2.82 8.99
C SER A 64 -5.77 1.89 9.83
N GLY A 65 -7.10 1.91 9.65
CA GLY A 65 -7.98 0.95 10.31
C GLY A 65 -7.64 -0.50 9.93
N ILE A 66 -7.39 -0.76 8.65
CA ILE A 66 -6.91 -2.07 8.18
C ILE A 66 -5.56 -2.42 8.83
N GLY A 67 -4.62 -1.47 8.86
CA GLY A 67 -3.32 -1.68 9.49
C GLY A 67 -3.42 -2.04 10.96
N ALA A 68 -4.33 -1.41 11.70
CA ALA A 68 -4.59 -1.74 13.10
C ALA A 68 -5.20 -3.15 13.25
N LEU A 69 -6.15 -3.56 12.39
CA LEU A 69 -6.70 -4.91 12.40
C LEU A 69 -5.61 -5.97 12.15
N VAL A 70 -4.79 -5.78 11.10
CA VAL A 70 -3.71 -6.71 10.73
C VAL A 70 -2.65 -6.79 11.83
N ARG A 71 -2.21 -5.64 12.35
CA ARG A 71 -1.24 -5.58 13.43
C ARG A 71 -1.75 -6.28 14.68
N ASN A 72 -2.94 -5.92 15.15
CA ASN A 72 -3.49 -6.46 16.39
C ASN A 72 -3.75 -7.96 16.25
N HIS A 73 -4.19 -8.44 15.07
CA HIS A 73 -4.34 -9.86 14.82
C HIS A 73 -3.02 -10.61 14.94
N LYS A 74 -1.94 -10.09 14.34
CA LYS A 74 -0.61 -10.68 14.44
C LYS A 74 -0.09 -10.71 15.88
N ILE A 75 -0.15 -9.58 16.58
CA ILE A 75 0.40 -9.46 17.93
C ILE A 75 -0.41 -10.27 18.94
N THR A 76 -1.74 -10.32 18.82
CA THR A 76 -2.57 -11.18 19.68
C THR A 76 -2.22 -12.65 19.48
N GLN A 77 -2.08 -13.11 18.24
CA GLN A 77 -1.63 -14.48 17.93
C GLN A 77 -0.25 -14.81 18.52
N GLU A 78 0.72 -13.90 18.39
CA GLU A 78 2.07 -14.06 18.98
C GLU A 78 2.03 -14.20 20.50
N ASN A 79 1.00 -13.66 21.16
CA ASN A 79 0.78 -13.76 22.61
C ASN A 79 -0.23 -14.86 22.99
N GLY A 80 -0.62 -15.73 22.06
CA GLY A 80 -1.57 -16.83 22.33
C GLY A 80 -3.02 -16.38 22.55
N ILE A 81 -3.38 -15.15 22.13
CA ILE A 81 -4.69 -14.56 22.27
C ILE A 81 -5.40 -14.59 20.92
N SER A 82 -6.66 -15.04 20.88
CA SER A 82 -7.47 -14.99 19.66
C SER A 82 -8.10 -13.61 19.50
N LEU A 83 -8.00 -13.00 18.32
CA LEU A 83 -8.72 -11.77 17.97
C LEU A 83 -9.81 -12.09 16.93
N ILE A 84 -11.07 -11.95 17.34
CA ILE A 84 -12.25 -12.21 16.50
C ILE A 84 -12.93 -10.89 16.12
N LEU A 85 -13.30 -10.75 14.84
CA LEU A 85 -14.10 -9.62 14.35
C LEU A 85 -15.58 -9.98 14.37
N ARG A 86 -16.39 -9.19 15.09
CA ARG A 86 -17.84 -9.36 15.24
C ARG A 86 -18.57 -8.13 14.73
N GLY A 87 -19.82 -8.24 14.29
CA GLY A 87 -20.65 -7.07 13.95
C GLY A 87 -20.24 -6.37 12.64
N ILE A 88 -19.53 -7.03 11.72
CA ILE A 88 -18.99 -6.39 10.52
C ILE A 88 -20.12 -5.89 9.60
N ASN A 89 -20.24 -4.57 9.49
CA ASN A 89 -21.16 -3.94 8.54
C ASN A 89 -20.74 -4.17 7.08
N PRO A 90 -21.68 -4.16 6.11
CA PRO A 90 -21.36 -4.39 4.71
C PRO A 90 -20.23 -3.52 4.16
N PRO A 91 -20.19 -2.19 4.30
CA PRO A 91 -19.09 -1.39 3.73
C PRO A 91 -17.69 -1.81 4.22
N VAL A 92 -17.59 -2.23 5.49
CA VAL A 92 -16.34 -2.75 6.07
C VAL A 92 -16.02 -4.14 5.51
N MET A 93 -17.02 -5.03 5.44
CA MET A 93 -16.86 -6.35 4.84
C MET A 93 -16.38 -6.26 3.37
N ALA A 94 -16.88 -5.30 2.58
CA ALA A 94 -16.42 -5.08 1.21
C ALA A 94 -14.92 -4.80 1.18
N VAL A 95 -14.44 -3.93 2.06
CA VAL A 95 -13.01 -3.62 2.16
C VAL A 95 -12.20 -4.86 2.53
N LEU A 96 -12.66 -5.67 3.49
CA LEU A 96 -12.00 -6.91 3.89
C LEU A 96 -11.91 -7.91 2.74
N VAL A 97 -13.01 -8.14 2.01
CA VAL A 97 -13.05 -9.04 0.85
C VAL A 97 -12.16 -8.52 -0.29
N MET A 98 -12.23 -7.22 -0.59
CA MET A 98 -11.43 -6.59 -1.65
C MET A 98 -9.93 -6.68 -1.39
N THR A 99 -9.53 -6.64 -0.11
CA THR A 99 -8.14 -6.78 0.35
C THR A 99 -7.75 -8.23 0.66
N LYS A 100 -8.67 -9.18 0.53
CA LYS A 100 -8.53 -10.60 0.88
C LYS A 100 -8.20 -10.85 2.36
N LEU A 101 -8.58 -9.91 3.23
CA LEU A 101 -8.40 -10.00 4.68
C LEU A 101 -9.50 -10.80 5.36
N ASP A 102 -10.65 -10.97 4.70
CA ASP A 102 -11.72 -11.89 5.11
C ASP A 102 -11.22 -13.33 5.31
N LYS A 103 -10.17 -13.73 4.58
CA LYS A 103 -9.56 -15.06 4.66
C LYS A 103 -8.37 -15.13 5.62
N LYS A 104 -7.87 -13.99 6.10
CA LYS A 104 -6.68 -13.90 6.95
C LYS A 104 -7.02 -13.58 8.39
N LEU A 105 -8.05 -12.76 8.61
CA LEU A 105 -8.53 -12.39 9.92
C LEU A 105 -9.59 -13.40 10.38
N ILE A 106 -9.67 -13.62 11.69
CA ILE A 106 -10.70 -14.51 12.25
C ILE A 106 -12.00 -13.71 12.36
N LEU A 107 -13.00 -14.10 11.59
CA LEU A 107 -14.34 -13.51 11.63
C LEU A 107 -15.23 -14.38 12.52
N ASP A 108 -16.20 -13.77 13.18
CA ASP A 108 -17.21 -14.50 13.96
C ASP A 108 -17.92 -15.53 13.04
N PRO A 109 -18.08 -16.81 13.45
CA PRO A 109 -18.66 -17.87 12.62
C PRO A 109 -20.07 -17.58 12.10
N SER A 110 -20.80 -16.64 12.72
CA SER A 110 -22.09 -16.15 12.23
C SER A 110 -22.00 -15.44 10.87
N TYR A 111 -20.79 -15.04 10.43
CA TYR A 111 -20.56 -14.45 9.10
C TYR A 111 -20.32 -15.52 8.05
N ASN A 112 -21.27 -15.70 7.13
CA ASN A 112 -21.06 -16.48 5.92
C ASN A 112 -20.78 -15.52 4.73
N PRO A 113 -19.53 -15.45 4.21
CA PRO A 113 -19.11 -14.45 3.21
C PRO A 113 -19.93 -14.52 1.92
N THR A 114 -20.41 -15.72 1.56
CA THR A 114 -21.14 -16.00 0.32
C THR A 114 -22.53 -15.37 0.31
N THR A 115 -23.20 -15.26 1.47
CA THR A 115 -24.54 -14.63 1.58
C THR A 115 -24.45 -13.10 1.56
N ILE A 116 -23.35 -12.54 2.08
CA ILE A 116 -23.14 -11.09 2.11
C ILE A 116 -22.79 -10.57 0.70
N ALA A 117 -22.11 -11.38 -0.13
CA ALA A 117 -21.80 -11.11 -1.53
C ALA A 117 -23.02 -10.82 -2.44
N VAL A 118 -24.22 -11.22 -2.03
CA VAL A 118 -25.43 -11.16 -2.88
C VAL A 118 -26.27 -9.89 -2.64
N ASN A 119 -26.15 -9.23 -1.49
CA ASN A 119 -27.03 -8.12 -1.08
C ASN A 119 -26.46 -6.71 -1.28
N TRP A 120 -25.39 -6.53 -2.08
CA TRP A 120 -24.78 -5.21 -2.29
C TRP A 120 -25.64 -4.31 -3.18
N SER A 121 -26.38 -3.40 -2.57
CA SER A 121 -26.89 -2.24 -3.31
C SER A 121 -25.76 -1.23 -3.53
N LYS A 122 -25.85 -0.40 -4.59
CA LYS A 122 -24.91 0.71 -4.83
C LYS A 122 -24.77 1.67 -3.64
N ALA A 123 -25.70 1.67 -2.69
CA ALA A 123 -25.67 2.48 -1.46
C ALA A 123 -24.65 2.02 -0.40
N GLN A 124 -24.00 0.86 -0.58
CA GLN A 124 -23.07 0.26 0.39
C GLN A 124 -21.60 0.29 -0.04
N LEU A 125 -21.25 1.06 -1.09
CA LEU A 125 -19.85 1.21 -1.50
C LEU A 125 -19.06 1.91 -0.39
N PRO A 126 -17.84 1.42 -0.05
CA PRO A 126 -17.02 2.07 0.95
C PRO A 126 -16.72 3.50 0.50
N THR A 127 -16.76 4.45 1.43
CA THR A 127 -16.26 5.79 1.12
C THR A 127 -14.75 5.69 0.91
N THR A 128 -14.25 6.33 -0.14
CA THR A 128 -12.85 6.23 -0.55
C THR A 128 -12.31 7.60 -0.88
N HIS A 129 -10.97 7.70 -0.97
CA HIS A 129 -10.34 8.92 -1.42
C HIS A 129 -10.87 9.34 -2.80
N PRO A 130 -11.11 10.65 -3.08
CA PRO A 130 -11.68 11.11 -4.35
C PRO A 130 -10.95 10.59 -5.60
N SER A 131 -9.62 10.43 -5.52
CA SER A 131 -8.81 9.86 -6.62
C SER A 131 -9.14 8.40 -6.95
N ILE A 132 -9.68 7.62 -6.02
CA ILE A 132 -10.06 6.21 -6.26
C ILE A 132 -11.35 6.11 -7.07
N ARG A 133 -12.33 6.96 -6.73
CA ARG A 133 -13.68 6.96 -7.32
C ARG A 133 -13.83 7.87 -8.54
N SER A 134 -12.82 8.67 -8.88
CA SER A 134 -12.86 9.59 -10.01
C SER A 134 -12.78 8.86 -11.35
N TRP A 135 -13.89 8.87 -12.10
CA TRP A 135 -13.93 8.34 -13.46
C TRP A 135 -12.99 9.10 -14.40
N ALA A 136 -12.89 10.43 -14.25
CA ALA A 136 -12.03 11.27 -15.07
C ALA A 136 -10.54 10.93 -14.84
N LYS A 137 -10.12 10.69 -13.59
CA LYS A 137 -8.77 10.19 -13.31
C LYS A 137 -8.55 8.83 -13.94
N ARG A 138 -9.55 7.95 -13.89
CA ARG A 138 -9.45 6.64 -14.50
C ARG A 138 -9.32 6.71 -16.03
N CYS A 139 -10.03 7.62 -16.69
CA CYS A 139 -9.86 7.88 -18.12
C CYS A 139 -8.46 8.39 -18.44
N LEU A 140 -7.94 9.36 -17.66
CA LEU A 140 -6.56 9.84 -17.80
C LEU A 140 -5.55 8.70 -17.66
N ASP A 141 -5.73 7.85 -16.65
CA ASP A 141 -4.87 6.68 -16.42
C ASP A 141 -4.88 5.70 -17.59
N ILE A 142 -6.06 5.43 -18.18
CA ILE A 142 -6.18 4.53 -19.33
C ILE A 142 -5.50 5.13 -20.55
N LEU A 143 -5.75 6.41 -20.85
CA LEU A 143 -5.15 7.08 -22.01
C LEU A 143 -3.61 7.11 -21.90
N GLY A 144 -3.07 7.55 -20.76
CA GLY A 144 -1.62 7.54 -20.56
C GLY A 144 -1.03 6.13 -20.48
N GLY A 145 -1.79 5.16 -19.97
CA GLY A 145 -1.41 3.74 -19.99
C GLY A 145 -1.29 3.18 -21.41
N ILE A 146 -2.22 3.52 -22.30
CA ILE A 146 -2.18 3.13 -23.72
C ILE A 146 -0.95 3.74 -24.39
N VAL A 147 -0.72 5.05 -24.22
CA VAL A 147 0.46 5.73 -24.76
C VAL A 147 1.75 5.08 -24.27
N GLY A 148 1.85 4.82 -22.96
CA GLY A 148 3.01 4.17 -22.36
C GLY A 148 3.24 2.75 -22.87
N LEU A 149 2.18 1.95 -23.05
CA LEU A 149 2.28 0.61 -23.62
C LEU A 149 2.66 0.63 -25.11
N THR A 150 2.20 1.59 -25.89
CA THR A 150 2.64 1.77 -27.28
C THR A 150 4.14 2.05 -27.35
N ILE A 151 4.64 2.96 -26.50
CA ILE A 151 6.09 3.21 -26.38
C ILE A 151 6.83 1.94 -25.95
N THR A 152 6.27 1.20 -25.00
CA THR A 152 6.83 -0.07 -24.52
C THR A 152 6.95 -1.08 -25.66
N ALA A 153 5.92 -1.19 -26.52
CA ALA A 153 5.90 -2.11 -27.65
C ALA A 153 6.96 -1.76 -28.70
N ILE A 154 7.10 -0.47 -29.04
CA ILE A 154 8.11 0.02 -29.99
C ILE A 154 9.53 -0.28 -29.47
N LEU A 155 9.78 -0.02 -28.19
CA LEU A 155 11.10 -0.20 -27.59
C LEU A 155 11.38 -1.65 -27.12
N PHE A 156 10.39 -2.54 -27.20
CA PHE A 156 10.48 -3.88 -26.62
C PHE A 156 11.62 -4.69 -27.25
N ILE A 157 11.68 -4.77 -28.57
CA ILE A 157 12.65 -5.60 -29.31
C ILE A 157 14.10 -5.21 -28.96
N PRO A 158 14.54 -3.94 -29.12
CA PRO A 158 15.92 -3.57 -28.80
C PRO A 158 16.26 -3.77 -27.32
N ILE A 159 15.34 -3.46 -26.39
CA ILE A 159 15.55 -3.66 -24.96
C ILE A 159 15.69 -5.16 -24.63
N ALA A 160 14.82 -6.00 -25.20
CA ALA A 160 14.84 -7.45 -25.00
C ALA A 160 16.16 -8.07 -25.48
N ILE A 161 16.65 -7.67 -26.65
CA ILE A 161 17.95 -8.11 -27.19
C ILE A 161 19.08 -7.68 -26.23
N ALA A 162 19.11 -6.39 -25.83
CA ALA A 162 20.14 -5.88 -24.92
C ALA A 162 20.17 -6.64 -23.58
N ILE A 163 19.00 -6.91 -22.99
CA ILE A 163 18.89 -7.67 -21.72
C ILE A 163 19.38 -9.10 -21.87
N LYS A 164 19.10 -9.76 -23.01
CA LYS A 164 19.49 -11.14 -23.30
C LYS A 164 21.00 -11.28 -23.56
N LEU A 165 21.61 -10.29 -24.20
CA LEU A 165 23.06 -10.26 -24.45
C LEU A 165 23.85 -9.93 -23.18
N ASP A 166 23.30 -9.13 -22.26
CA ASP A 166 24.01 -8.70 -21.05
C ASP A 166 24.01 -9.76 -19.94
N SER A 167 22.95 -10.58 -19.81
CA SER A 167 22.91 -11.66 -18.81
C SER A 167 21.89 -12.77 -19.15
N PRO A 168 22.12 -14.03 -18.75
CA PRO A 168 21.16 -15.12 -18.97
C PRO A 168 19.88 -14.95 -18.15
N GLY A 169 18.73 -15.44 -18.64
CA GLY A 169 17.43 -15.47 -17.94
C GLY A 169 16.29 -14.68 -18.61
N PRO A 170 15.19 -14.37 -17.89
CA PRO A 170 13.98 -13.77 -18.47
C PRO A 170 14.11 -12.26 -18.78
N ILE A 171 13.34 -11.77 -19.75
CA ILE A 171 13.30 -10.34 -20.12
C ILE A 171 12.58 -9.52 -19.05
N PHE A 172 11.49 -10.06 -18.51
CA PHE A 172 10.67 -9.39 -17.51
C PHE A 172 11.04 -9.82 -16.10
N PHE A 173 10.96 -8.87 -15.18
CA PHE A 173 10.98 -9.07 -13.74
C PHE A 173 9.59 -8.77 -13.17
N SER A 174 9.20 -9.52 -12.14
CA SER A 174 7.96 -9.26 -11.42
C SER A 174 8.11 -9.46 -9.92
N GLN A 175 7.38 -8.66 -9.14
CA GLN A 175 7.40 -8.74 -7.68
C GLN A 175 6.02 -8.40 -7.11
N ILE A 176 5.69 -8.96 -5.95
CA ILE A 176 4.48 -8.56 -5.22
C ILE A 176 4.71 -7.21 -4.54
N ARG A 177 3.77 -6.29 -4.72
CA ARG A 177 3.72 -4.98 -4.11
C ARG A 177 2.36 -4.76 -3.46
N CYS A 178 2.28 -3.85 -2.49
CA CYS A 178 1.01 -3.46 -1.89
C CYS A 178 0.46 -2.23 -2.62
N GLY A 179 -0.82 -2.29 -2.98
CA GLY A 179 -1.56 -1.21 -3.61
C GLY A 179 -2.52 -0.53 -2.64
N TRP A 180 -3.62 -0.02 -3.20
CA TRP A 180 -4.68 0.60 -2.42
C TRP A 180 -5.20 -0.35 -1.32
N MET A 181 -5.37 0.18 -0.10
CA MET A 181 -5.75 -0.54 1.12
C MET A 181 -4.80 -1.70 1.48
N GLY A 182 -3.55 -1.69 1.00
CA GLY A 182 -2.59 -2.76 1.25
C GLY A 182 -2.82 -4.01 0.39
N LYS A 183 -3.75 -3.98 -0.58
CA LYS A 183 -4.02 -5.12 -1.46
C LYS A 183 -2.78 -5.48 -2.28
N GLY A 184 -2.35 -6.74 -2.20
CA GLY A 184 -1.23 -7.25 -2.99
C GLY A 184 -1.53 -7.29 -4.49
N PHE A 185 -0.59 -6.83 -5.32
CA PHE A 185 -0.62 -6.95 -6.78
C PHE A 185 0.78 -7.25 -7.33
N ARG A 186 0.86 -7.75 -8.57
CA ARG A 186 2.14 -8.09 -9.21
C ARG A 186 2.60 -6.94 -10.09
N ILE A 187 3.70 -6.28 -9.72
CA ILE A 187 4.32 -5.23 -10.54
C ILE A 187 5.17 -5.86 -11.65
N TRP A 188 5.19 -5.24 -12.83
CA TRP A 188 5.97 -5.69 -13.99
C TRP A 188 7.06 -4.71 -14.36
N LYS A 189 8.28 -5.19 -14.59
CA LYS A 189 9.41 -4.38 -15.05
C LYS A 189 10.21 -5.12 -16.11
N PHE A 190 11.02 -4.42 -16.89
CA PHE A 190 12.13 -5.07 -17.56
C PHE A 190 13.18 -5.46 -16.52
N ARG A 191 13.83 -6.60 -16.73
CA ARG A 191 14.89 -7.06 -15.85
C ARG A 191 16.10 -6.15 -15.96
N SER A 192 16.46 -5.52 -14.85
CA SER A 192 17.66 -4.68 -14.72
C SER A 192 18.71 -5.26 -13.76
N MET A 193 18.40 -6.35 -13.06
CA MET A 193 19.29 -7.04 -12.14
C MET A 193 19.59 -8.48 -12.58
N TYR A 194 20.69 -9.05 -12.11
CA TYR A 194 20.98 -10.47 -12.30
C TYR A 194 19.90 -11.35 -11.67
N THR A 195 19.74 -12.58 -12.16
CA THR A 195 18.67 -13.49 -11.71
C THR A 195 18.82 -13.93 -10.25
N ASP A 196 20.03 -13.88 -9.71
CA ASP A 196 20.38 -14.19 -8.31
C ASP A 196 20.37 -12.96 -7.39
N ALA A 197 19.94 -11.79 -7.89
CA ALA A 197 19.96 -10.54 -7.14
C ALA A 197 19.14 -10.56 -5.84
N GLU A 198 17.99 -11.23 -5.82
CA GLU A 198 17.20 -11.34 -4.59
C GLU A 198 17.92 -12.20 -3.54
N ALA A 199 18.61 -13.28 -3.94
CA ALA A 199 19.41 -14.11 -3.02
C ALA A 199 20.61 -13.35 -2.44
N LYS A 200 21.18 -12.42 -3.20
CA LYS A 200 22.29 -11.56 -2.77
C LYS A 200 21.84 -10.30 -2.04
N LYS A 201 20.54 -10.08 -1.83
CA LYS A 201 20.03 -8.83 -1.25
C LYS A 201 20.60 -8.56 0.14
N ASP A 202 20.64 -9.59 0.99
CA ASP A 202 21.07 -9.45 2.38
C ASP A 202 22.60 -9.28 2.50
N SER A 203 23.36 -9.66 1.45
CA SER A 203 24.80 -9.39 1.35
C SER A 203 25.15 -7.97 0.87
N VAL A 204 24.17 -7.20 0.40
CA VAL A 204 24.39 -5.82 -0.06
C VAL A 204 24.01 -4.85 1.04
N GLN A 205 24.98 -4.04 1.48
CA GLN A 205 24.76 -3.05 2.51
C GLN A 205 23.65 -2.06 2.09
N ASN A 206 22.64 -1.90 2.95
CA ASN A 206 21.67 -0.83 2.82
C ASN A 206 22.30 0.47 3.31
N GLN A 207 22.45 1.46 2.44
CA GLN A 207 22.98 2.79 2.78
C GLN A 207 21.89 3.72 3.34
N SER A 208 20.61 3.32 3.29
CA SER A 208 19.57 4.04 4.02
C SER A 208 19.70 3.79 5.52
N LYS A 209 19.46 4.84 6.32
CA LYS A 209 19.36 4.73 7.78
C LYS A 209 18.07 4.05 8.24
N ASP A 210 17.08 3.94 7.36
CA ASP A 210 15.77 3.36 7.66
C ASP A 210 15.59 2.01 6.93
N ALA A 211 15.33 0.94 7.68
CA ALA A 211 15.11 -0.40 7.15
C ALA A 211 13.88 -0.49 6.20
N LYS A 212 12.94 0.46 6.27
CA LYS A 212 11.78 0.58 5.39
C LYS A 212 12.15 1.06 3.99
N ILE A 213 13.39 1.49 3.77
CA ILE A 213 13.91 1.93 2.48
C ILE A 213 15.20 1.18 2.17
N PHE A 214 15.29 0.58 1.00
CA PHE A 214 16.56 0.09 0.48
C PHE A 214 17.18 1.11 -0.48
N LYS A 215 18.40 1.56 -0.20
CA LYS A 215 19.21 2.40 -1.10
C LYS A 215 20.65 1.87 -1.14
N ASN A 216 21.20 1.72 -2.33
CA ASN A 216 22.61 1.47 -2.55
C ASN A 216 23.01 2.07 -3.90
N GLU A 217 23.86 3.10 -3.88
CA GLU A 217 24.25 3.84 -5.09
C GLU A 217 25.01 2.97 -6.11
N ASN A 218 25.78 2.00 -5.63
CA ASN A 218 26.61 1.11 -6.43
C ASN A 218 26.20 -0.35 -6.20
N ASP A 219 24.90 -0.62 -6.33
CA ASP A 219 24.34 -1.96 -6.10
C ASP A 219 24.93 -2.98 -7.10
N PRO A 220 25.76 -3.95 -6.64
CA PRO A 220 26.49 -4.88 -7.50
C PRO A 220 25.55 -5.88 -8.21
N ARG A 221 24.27 -5.91 -7.82
CA ARG A 221 23.26 -6.79 -8.40
C ARG A 221 22.69 -6.25 -9.71
N ILE A 222 22.97 -5.00 -10.05
CA ILE A 222 22.50 -4.36 -11.29
C ILE A 222 23.43 -4.74 -12.44
N THR A 223 22.83 -5.14 -13.56
CA THR A 223 23.55 -5.46 -14.81
C THR A 223 24.06 -4.19 -15.52
N ARG A 224 24.88 -4.31 -16.58
CA ARG A 224 25.41 -3.12 -17.29
C ARG A 224 24.28 -2.40 -18.04
N VAL A 225 23.48 -3.15 -18.81
CA VAL A 225 22.26 -2.67 -19.47
C VAL A 225 21.24 -2.23 -18.43
N GLY A 226 21.13 -2.96 -17.31
CA GLY A 226 20.25 -2.60 -16.20
C GLY A 226 20.52 -1.21 -15.63
N ARG A 227 21.79 -0.81 -15.49
CA ARG A 227 22.15 0.55 -15.06
C ARG A 227 21.60 1.61 -16.02
N PHE A 228 21.71 1.38 -17.33
CA PHE A 228 21.14 2.27 -18.34
C PHE A 228 19.61 2.33 -18.27
N LEU A 229 18.94 1.17 -18.16
CA LEU A 229 17.48 1.10 -18.08
C LEU A 229 16.95 1.83 -16.83
N ARG A 230 17.59 1.66 -15.67
CA ARG A 230 17.19 2.34 -14.42
C ARG A 230 17.46 3.84 -14.48
N LYS A 231 18.60 4.24 -15.03
CA LYS A 231 18.95 5.67 -15.22
C LYS A 231 17.92 6.40 -16.08
N THR A 232 17.40 5.74 -17.11
CA THR A 232 16.41 6.28 -18.05
C THR A 232 14.96 5.97 -17.65
N SER A 233 14.75 5.23 -16.55
CA SER A 233 13.45 4.69 -16.12
C SER A 233 12.75 3.81 -17.17
N LEU A 234 13.47 3.34 -18.19
CA LEU A 234 12.95 2.44 -19.20
C LEU A 234 12.58 1.08 -18.61
N ASP A 235 13.22 0.66 -17.51
CA ASP A 235 12.87 -0.59 -16.84
C ASP A 235 11.44 -0.59 -16.28
N GLU A 236 10.85 0.58 -16.05
CA GLU A 236 9.51 0.73 -15.46
C GLU A 236 8.39 0.71 -16.50
N LEU A 237 8.68 0.79 -17.79
CA LEU A 237 7.68 0.84 -18.87
C LEU A 237 6.62 -0.28 -18.81
N PRO A 238 6.96 -1.56 -18.50
CA PRO A 238 5.95 -2.61 -18.39
C PRO A 238 4.89 -2.37 -17.30
N GLN A 239 5.13 -1.47 -16.34
CA GLN A 239 4.15 -1.11 -15.30
C GLN A 239 2.92 -0.36 -15.87
N PHE A 240 2.99 0.18 -17.10
CA PHE A 240 1.80 0.74 -17.75
C PHE A 240 0.69 -0.32 -17.92
N TRP A 241 1.04 -1.61 -17.97
CA TRP A 241 0.07 -2.70 -17.89
C TRP A 241 -0.70 -2.73 -16.57
N ASN A 242 0.00 -2.48 -15.44
CA ASN A 242 -0.64 -2.37 -14.12
C ASN A 242 -1.56 -1.14 -14.03
N VAL A 243 -1.23 -0.05 -14.74
CA VAL A 243 -2.11 1.11 -14.87
C VAL A 243 -3.38 0.74 -15.63
N ILE A 244 -3.27 0.07 -16.78
CA ILE A 244 -4.44 -0.39 -17.55
C ILE A 244 -5.29 -1.39 -16.76
N LYS A 245 -4.69 -2.28 -15.97
CA LYS A 245 -5.44 -3.17 -15.07
C LYS A 245 -6.11 -2.46 -13.90
N GLY A 246 -5.71 -1.22 -13.61
CA GLY A 246 -6.24 -0.43 -12.51
C GLY A 246 -5.66 -0.81 -11.14
N GLU A 247 -4.56 -1.57 -11.11
CA GLU A 247 -3.78 -1.86 -9.90
C GLU A 247 -2.92 -0.64 -9.51
N MET A 248 -2.44 0.09 -10.51
CA MET A 248 -1.72 1.36 -10.39
C MET A 248 -2.48 2.49 -11.09
N SER A 249 -2.00 3.71 -10.88
CA SER A 249 -2.39 4.95 -11.56
C SER A 249 -1.15 5.59 -12.20
N LEU A 250 -1.32 6.56 -13.10
CA LEU A 250 -0.19 7.35 -13.59
C LEU A 250 0.45 8.15 -12.44
N VAL A 251 -0.39 8.74 -11.59
CA VAL A 251 0.03 9.51 -10.42
C VAL A 251 -0.56 8.92 -9.15
N GLY A 252 0.29 8.68 -8.16
CA GLY A 252 -0.06 8.00 -6.92
C GLY A 252 1.11 7.91 -5.95
N THR A 253 0.93 7.17 -4.88
CA THR A 253 2.00 6.94 -3.89
C THR A 253 2.97 5.85 -4.36
N ARG A 254 4.15 5.75 -3.75
CA ARG A 254 5.09 4.66 -4.08
C ARG A 254 4.50 3.31 -3.68
N PRO A 255 4.52 2.26 -4.53
CA PRO A 255 4.11 0.91 -4.16
C PRO A 255 5.15 0.22 -3.24
N PRO A 256 4.87 0.03 -1.93
CA PRO A 256 5.81 -0.68 -1.05
C PRO A 256 5.81 -2.18 -1.31
N VAL A 257 6.88 -2.87 -0.89
CA VAL A 257 6.85 -4.35 -0.79
C VAL A 257 6.05 -4.77 0.46
N PRO A 258 5.46 -5.98 0.49
CA PRO A 258 4.77 -6.50 1.67
C PRO A 258 5.61 -6.41 2.95
N LYS A 259 6.89 -6.80 2.88
CA LYS A 259 7.83 -6.72 4.03
C LYS A 259 7.99 -5.31 4.60
N GLU A 260 7.87 -4.26 3.79
CA GLU A 260 7.89 -2.87 4.28
C GLU A 260 6.60 -2.58 5.07
N VAL A 261 5.45 -2.99 4.54
CA VAL A 261 4.14 -2.78 5.15
C VAL A 261 3.98 -3.53 6.47
N ASP A 262 4.60 -4.72 6.59
CA ASP A 262 4.56 -5.55 7.80
C ASP A 262 5.16 -4.86 9.04
N ILE A 263 6.03 -3.87 8.84
CA ILE A 263 6.67 -3.07 9.91
C ILE A 263 6.16 -1.63 9.97
N TYR A 264 5.05 -1.33 9.29
CA TYR A 264 4.43 -0.01 9.36
C TYR A 264 3.73 0.18 10.70
N GLU A 265 3.93 1.35 11.29
CA GLU A 265 3.06 1.83 12.35
C GLU A 265 1.69 2.19 11.77
N VAL A 266 0.63 2.06 12.58
CA VAL A 266 -0.77 2.32 12.16
C VAL A 266 -0.96 3.66 11.42
N PRO A 267 -0.33 4.79 11.83
CA PRO A 267 -0.45 6.05 11.09
C PRO A 267 0.18 6.02 9.70
N GLU A 268 1.22 5.20 9.49
CA GLU A 268 1.98 5.14 8.24
C GLU A 268 1.18 4.46 7.14
N TRP A 269 0.25 3.57 7.51
CA TRP A 269 -0.68 2.92 6.59
C TRP A 269 -1.51 3.91 5.78
N GLN A 270 -1.79 5.13 6.28
CA GLN A 270 -2.58 6.15 5.57
C GLN A 270 -2.09 6.42 4.13
N ARG A 271 -0.81 6.22 3.85
CA ARG A 271 -0.25 6.35 2.49
C ARG A 271 -0.90 5.40 1.47
N LEU A 272 -1.56 4.34 1.92
CA LEU A 272 -2.24 3.31 1.12
C LEU A 272 -3.73 3.64 0.88
N ASN A 273 -4.21 4.83 1.26
CA ASN A 273 -5.59 5.28 0.97
C ASN A 273 -5.85 5.60 -0.51
N VAL A 274 -4.79 5.64 -1.34
CA VAL A 274 -4.87 5.86 -2.79
C VAL A 274 -4.15 4.75 -3.56
N LYS A 275 -4.39 4.66 -4.87
CA LYS A 275 -3.63 3.75 -5.73
C LYS A 275 -2.16 4.19 -5.80
N PRO A 276 -1.23 3.23 -5.85
CA PRO A 276 0.16 3.55 -6.17
C PRO A 276 0.28 4.12 -7.59
N GLY A 277 1.30 4.94 -7.81
CA GLY A 277 1.55 5.65 -9.06
C GLY A 277 2.79 5.18 -9.81
N MET A 278 2.79 5.35 -11.13
CA MET A 278 4.04 5.36 -11.94
C MET A 278 4.95 6.49 -11.45
N THR A 279 4.35 7.66 -11.22
CA THR A 279 4.99 8.83 -10.61
C THR A 279 4.15 9.35 -9.44
N GLY A 280 4.64 10.37 -8.75
CA GLY A 280 4.07 10.91 -7.52
C GLY A 280 4.89 12.06 -6.96
N GLU A 281 4.39 12.66 -5.88
CA GLU A 281 5.07 13.80 -5.24
C GLU A 281 6.48 13.46 -4.78
N TRP A 282 6.69 12.26 -4.23
CA TRP A 282 8.01 11.81 -3.81
C TRP A 282 8.99 11.72 -4.99
N GLN A 283 8.55 11.22 -6.15
CA GLN A 283 9.40 11.11 -7.34
C GLN A 283 9.87 12.48 -7.84
N VAL A 284 8.99 13.49 -7.79
CA VAL A 284 9.27 14.82 -8.36
C VAL A 284 9.87 15.83 -7.35
N HIS A 285 9.87 15.53 -6.05
CA HIS A 285 10.42 16.41 -5.01
C HIS A 285 11.63 15.87 -4.25
N GLY A 286 12.16 14.67 -4.58
CA GLY A 286 13.45 14.27 -4.01
C GLY A 286 13.76 12.77 -3.99
N ARG A 287 13.87 12.11 -5.17
CA ARG A 287 14.38 10.72 -5.25
C ARG A 287 15.74 10.55 -4.54
N SER A 288 16.67 11.49 -4.75
CA SER A 288 18.03 11.47 -4.18
C SER A 288 18.15 12.10 -2.78
N GLN A 289 17.35 13.11 -2.46
CA GLN A 289 17.48 13.88 -1.21
C GLN A 289 16.68 13.30 -0.02
N VAL A 290 15.65 12.50 -0.27
CA VAL A 290 14.86 11.89 0.80
C VAL A 290 15.66 10.76 1.45
N ARG A 291 16.06 10.98 2.71
CA ARG A 291 16.87 10.04 3.50
C ARG A 291 16.06 9.24 4.51
N ASP A 292 14.86 9.71 4.85
CA ASP A 292 13.98 9.14 5.87
C ASP A 292 12.64 8.70 5.25
N PHE A 293 12.09 7.58 5.74
CA PHE A 293 10.76 7.13 5.37
C PHE A 293 9.67 8.11 5.80
N ALA A 294 9.86 8.83 6.90
CA ALA A 294 8.93 9.86 7.35
C ALA A 294 8.69 10.95 6.28
N ASP A 295 9.74 11.34 5.54
CA ASP A 295 9.63 12.29 4.44
C ASP A 295 8.83 11.73 3.26
N ILE A 296 8.99 10.42 2.95
CA ILE A 296 8.19 9.74 1.94
C ILE A 296 6.72 9.78 2.32
N ILE A 297 6.39 9.43 3.57
CA ILE A 297 5.01 9.50 4.08
C ILE A 297 4.47 10.92 3.95
N LYS A 298 5.26 11.93 4.35
CA LYS A 298 4.84 13.34 4.27
C LYS A 298 4.48 13.76 2.84
N LEU A 299 5.29 13.38 1.86
CA LEU A 299 5.03 13.66 0.44
C LEU A 299 3.83 12.88 -0.09
N ASP A 300 3.69 11.60 0.29
CA ASP A 300 2.53 10.78 -0.08
C ASP A 300 1.22 11.35 0.49
N LEU A 301 1.21 11.77 1.75
CA LEU A 301 0.04 12.37 2.39
C LEU A 301 -0.26 13.78 1.85
N ARG A 302 0.77 14.53 1.44
CA ARG A 302 0.62 15.82 0.77
C ARG A 302 -0.07 15.65 -0.59
N TYR A 303 0.35 14.65 -1.37
CA TYR A 303 -0.32 14.30 -2.62
C TYR A 303 -1.80 14.00 -2.40
N GLN A 304 -2.13 13.15 -1.42
CA GLN A 304 -3.53 12.83 -1.12
C GLN A 304 -4.34 14.08 -0.79
N ARG A 305 -3.82 14.92 0.12
CA ARG A 305 -4.51 16.14 0.56
C ARG A 305 -4.77 17.14 -0.57
N ASN A 306 -3.80 17.30 -1.48
CA ASN A 306 -3.86 18.29 -2.56
C ASN A 306 -4.37 17.70 -3.88
N TRP A 307 -4.84 16.46 -3.87
CA TRP A 307 -5.18 15.76 -5.09
C TRP A 307 -6.27 16.50 -5.87
N SER A 308 -5.98 16.71 -7.14
CA SER A 308 -6.93 17.12 -8.18
C SER A 308 -6.40 16.63 -9.52
N LEU A 309 -7.26 16.60 -10.55
CA LEU A 309 -6.81 16.23 -11.91
C LEU A 309 -5.73 17.17 -12.44
N ILE A 310 -5.84 18.48 -12.14
CA ILE A 310 -4.82 19.47 -12.51
C ILE A 310 -3.51 19.18 -11.77
N TYR A 311 -3.58 18.76 -10.50
CA TYR A 311 -2.40 18.37 -9.75
C TYR A 311 -1.72 17.14 -10.35
N ASP A 312 -2.49 16.11 -10.76
CA ASP A 312 -1.95 14.94 -11.45
C ASP A 312 -1.22 15.35 -12.75
N LEU A 313 -1.83 16.22 -13.57
CA LEU A 313 -1.19 16.73 -14.79
C LEU A 313 0.12 17.48 -14.49
N LYS A 314 0.14 18.32 -13.45
CA LYS A 314 1.37 19.01 -13.02
C LYS A 314 2.47 18.02 -12.63
N VAL A 315 2.13 16.96 -11.89
CA VAL A 315 3.11 15.93 -11.50
C VAL A 315 3.62 15.16 -12.72
N ILE A 316 2.75 14.80 -13.67
CA ILE A 316 3.14 14.14 -14.93
C ILE A 316 4.13 15.01 -15.71
N ILE A 317 3.78 16.28 -15.95
CA ILE A 317 4.62 17.23 -16.69
C ILE A 317 5.97 17.39 -16.00
N LYS A 318 5.98 17.58 -14.67
CA LYS A 318 7.22 17.70 -13.90
C LYS A 318 8.07 16.43 -13.99
N THR A 319 7.45 15.25 -14.03
CA THR A 319 8.15 13.97 -14.22
C THR A 319 8.83 13.91 -15.58
N ILE A 320 8.14 14.31 -16.66
CA ILE A 320 8.72 14.36 -18.01
C ILE A 320 9.93 15.29 -18.05
N PHE A 321 9.81 16.50 -17.49
CA PHE A 321 10.94 17.43 -17.43
C PHE A 321 12.13 16.88 -16.65
N ILE A 322 11.89 16.20 -15.52
CA ILE A 322 12.95 15.55 -14.73
C ILE A 322 13.64 14.45 -15.54
N LEU A 323 12.89 13.62 -16.27
CA LEU A 323 13.46 12.53 -17.09
C LEU A 323 14.26 13.05 -18.29
N LEU A 324 13.87 14.20 -18.86
CA LEU A 324 14.59 14.83 -19.98
C LEU A 324 15.82 15.65 -19.52
N SER A 325 15.82 16.13 -18.28
CA SER A 325 16.92 16.93 -17.75
C SER A 325 18.11 16.04 -17.37
N LYS A 326 19.24 16.19 -18.08
CA LYS A 326 20.47 15.36 -18.01
C LYS A 326 21.08 15.14 -16.61
N ASN A 327 20.64 15.86 -15.57
CA ASN A 327 21.36 15.97 -14.31
C ASN A 327 20.90 15.06 -13.16
N ASN A 328 19.86 14.23 -13.28
CA ASN A 328 19.40 13.41 -12.14
C ASN A 328 18.90 12.03 -12.54
N GLY A 329 19.76 11.26 -13.22
CA GLY A 329 19.60 9.81 -13.28
C GLY A 329 19.46 9.24 -11.86
N ALA A 330 18.48 8.38 -11.63
CA ALA A 330 18.27 7.72 -10.35
C ALA A 330 19.58 7.09 -9.86
N VAL A 331 19.99 7.48 -8.65
CA VAL A 331 20.98 6.77 -7.84
C VAL A 331 20.25 5.75 -6.99
#